data_AF-A0A816HEY6-F1
#
_entry.id   AF-A0A816HEY6-F1
#
_cell.length_a   1.000
_cell.length_b   1.000
_cell.length_c   1.000
_cell.angle_alpha   90.00
_cell.angle_beta   90.00
_cell.angle_gamma   90.00
#
_symmetry.space_group_name_H-M   'P 1'
#
loop_
_entity.id
_entity.type
_entity.pdbx_description
1 polymer ?
#
loop_
_entity_poly.entity_id
_entity_poly.type
_entity_poly.pdbx_seq_one_letter_code
_entity_poly.pdbx_strand_id
1 'polypeptide(L)'
;MTKAVSNGVPSTSISVSPLGSSSSQQNSAALNVTALNEYKNEVNSYAQVREYLMRFIPNLPITTSKSIQLQASAIVQLTETTNQLTRNTLTIAIDRCYKLTMALSSSTREMTPEDTSAIATLLIQCASNVLTAVSGPLQERMMVLDADFVRATSFPQDYDSDLELPWSNL
;
A
#
# COMPACT_ATOMS: atom_id res chain seq x y z
N MET A 1 18.89 -8.98 -41.69
CA MET A 1 17.79 -8.76 -40.72
C MET A 1 17.89 -9.84 -39.65
N THR A 2 18.53 -9.51 -38.53
CA THR A 2 18.73 -10.43 -37.39
C THR A 2 18.00 -9.81 -36.19
N LYS A 3 16.98 -10.53 -35.72
CA LYS A 3 16.07 -10.14 -34.64
C LYS A 3 16.77 -10.48 -33.31
N ALA A 4 17.22 -9.48 -32.56
CA ALA A 4 17.75 -9.67 -31.22
C ALA A 4 16.58 -9.83 -30.24
N VAL A 5 16.51 -11.00 -29.61
CA VAL A 5 15.56 -11.36 -28.56
C VAL A 5 15.89 -10.60 -27.28
N SER A 6 14.89 -9.89 -26.75
CA SER A 6 14.92 -9.20 -25.46
C SER A 6 14.92 -10.21 -24.31
N ASN A 7 16.11 -10.54 -23.81
CA ASN A 7 16.27 -11.25 -22.53
C ASN A 7 16.22 -10.24 -21.37
N GLY A 8 15.01 -9.81 -21.01
CA GLY A 8 14.76 -9.19 -19.71
C GLY A 8 14.62 -10.29 -18.65
N VAL A 9 15.31 -10.17 -17.53
CA VAL A 9 15.20 -11.11 -16.40
C VAL A 9 13.75 -11.09 -15.88
N PRO A 10 13.05 -12.24 -15.78
CA PRO A 10 11.69 -12.27 -15.24
C PRO A 10 11.69 -11.90 -13.75
N SER A 11 10.76 -11.03 -13.35
CA SER A 11 10.57 -10.55 -11.96
C SER A 11 10.25 -11.65 -10.93
N THR A 12 10.25 -12.92 -11.32
CA THR A 12 9.89 -14.08 -10.50
C THR A 12 11.10 -14.89 -10.00
N SER A 13 12.34 -14.52 -10.31
CA SER A 13 13.52 -15.31 -9.89
C SER A 13 14.23 -14.81 -8.62
N ILE A 14 13.77 -13.71 -8.00
CA ILE A 14 14.39 -13.20 -6.77
C ILE A 14 13.88 -14.02 -5.58
N SER A 15 14.55 -15.15 -5.34
CA SER A 15 14.45 -15.89 -4.09
C SER A 15 15.00 -15.04 -2.95
N VAL A 16 14.14 -14.62 -2.03
CA VAL A 16 14.53 -13.85 -0.85
C VAL A 16 14.97 -14.84 0.22
N SER A 17 16.27 -15.10 0.33
CA SER A 17 16.82 -15.88 1.45
C SER A 17 16.55 -15.14 2.77
N PRO A 18 16.18 -15.84 3.86
CA PRO A 18 16.08 -15.21 5.17
C PRO A 18 17.46 -14.68 5.57
N LEU A 19 17.60 -13.36 5.77
CA LEU A 19 18.82 -12.76 6.31
C LEU A 19 18.99 -13.22 7.77
N GLY A 20 19.75 -14.30 7.97
CA GLY A 20 20.08 -14.88 9.27
C GLY A 20 21.45 -15.56 9.35
N SER A 21 22.21 -15.65 8.25
CA SER A 21 23.59 -16.16 8.28
C SER A 21 24.59 -15.00 8.49
N SER A 22 24.80 -14.70 9.77
CA SER A 22 25.86 -13.89 10.43
C SER A 22 27.10 -13.46 9.63
N SER A 23 27.51 -12.19 9.74
CA SER A 23 28.50 -11.74 10.74
C SER A 23 28.92 -10.25 10.60
N SER A 24 29.33 -9.70 11.75
CA SER A 24 30.07 -8.46 12.03
C SER A 24 29.29 -7.15 12.29
N GLN A 25 29.33 -6.76 13.57
CA GLN A 25 28.90 -5.48 14.14
C GLN A 25 29.76 -4.32 13.63
N GLN A 26 29.13 -3.17 13.34
CA GLN A 26 29.48 -1.90 14.00
C GLN A 26 28.44 -0.79 13.72
N ASN A 27 28.07 -0.12 14.82
CA ASN A 27 27.31 1.13 14.94
C ASN A 27 25.84 1.14 14.52
N SER A 28 25.03 0.34 15.23
CA SER A 28 23.58 0.57 15.28
C SER A 28 23.30 1.61 16.36
N ALA A 29 22.82 2.80 15.98
CA ALA A 29 21.92 3.56 16.85
C ALA A 29 20.92 2.55 17.42
N ALA A 30 20.80 2.48 18.76
CA ALA A 30 20.02 1.44 19.43
C ALA A 30 18.62 1.38 18.80
N LEU A 31 18.40 0.42 17.89
CA LEU A 31 17.10 0.14 17.32
C LEU A 31 16.22 -0.18 18.50
N ASN A 32 15.12 0.55 18.66
CA ASN A 32 14.11 0.22 19.65
C ASN A 32 13.44 -1.10 19.22
N VAL A 33 14.06 -2.22 19.60
CA VAL A 33 13.64 -3.58 19.26
C VAL A 33 12.20 -3.83 19.71
N THR A 34 11.80 -3.21 20.81
CA THR A 34 10.43 -3.25 21.34
C THR A 34 9.45 -2.63 20.35
N ALA A 35 9.69 -1.39 19.91
CA ALA A 35 8.82 -0.71 18.93
C ALA A 35 8.75 -1.47 17.58
N LEU A 36 9.85 -2.08 17.15
CA LEU A 36 9.88 -2.90 15.94
C LEU A 36 9.03 -4.18 16.09
N ASN A 37 9.10 -4.84 17.25
CA ASN A 37 8.31 -6.04 17.51
C ASN A 37 6.81 -5.72 17.65
N GLU A 38 6.46 -4.62 18.32
CA GLU A 38 5.08 -4.14 18.42
C GLU A 38 4.49 -3.86 17.03
N TYR A 39 5.23 -3.12 16.19
CA TYR A 39 4.84 -2.84 14.82
C TYR A 39 4.65 -4.13 13.98
N LYS A 40 5.56 -5.10 14.09
CA LYS A 40 5.43 -6.40 13.41
C LYS A 40 4.18 -7.16 13.87
N ASN A 41 3.90 -7.17 15.17
CA ASN A 41 2.73 -7.82 15.74
C ASN A 41 1.43 -7.17 15.23
N GLU A 42 1.39 -5.85 15.16
CA GLU A 42 0.26 -5.10 14.63
C GLU A 42 0.00 -5.41 13.15
N VAL A 43 1.05 -5.34 12.31
CA VAL A 43 0.94 -5.69 10.88
C VAL A 43 0.45 -7.13 10.69
N ASN A 44 1.00 -8.07 11.46
CA ASN A 44 0.59 -9.47 11.40
C ASN A 44 -0.87 -9.67 11.86
N SER A 45 -1.31 -8.93 12.88
CA SER A 45 -2.70 -8.95 13.34
C SER A 45 -3.66 -8.51 12.24
N TYR A 46 -3.37 -7.38 11.57
CA TYR A 46 -4.18 -6.93 10.44
C TYR A 46 -4.20 -7.93 9.28
N ALA A 47 -3.06 -8.54 8.96
CA ALA A 47 -2.97 -9.55 7.91
C ALA A 47 -3.83 -10.78 8.22
N GLN A 48 -3.78 -11.27 9.46
CA GLN A 48 -4.60 -12.41 9.88
C GLN A 48 -6.10 -12.11 9.80
N VAL A 49 -6.52 -10.94 10.27
CA VAL A 49 -7.92 -10.52 10.19
C VAL A 49 -8.38 -10.41 8.74
N ARG A 50 -7.59 -9.75 7.87
CA ARG A 50 -7.89 -9.63 6.44
C ARG A 50 -8.05 -11.00 5.77
N GLU A 51 -7.08 -11.89 5.95
CA GLU A 51 -7.10 -13.23 5.34
C GLU A 51 -8.27 -14.08 5.85
N TYR A 52 -8.60 -13.98 7.14
CA TYR A 52 -9.78 -14.62 7.70
C TYR A 52 -11.07 -14.09 7.05
N LEU A 53 -11.24 -12.77 7.02
CA LEU A 53 -12.45 -12.13 6.50
C LEU A 53 -12.64 -12.37 5.00
N MET A 54 -11.55 -12.38 4.21
CA MET A 54 -11.58 -12.72 2.78
C MET A 54 -12.13 -14.13 2.52
N ARG A 55 -11.90 -15.08 3.44
CA ARG A 55 -12.46 -16.44 3.36
C ARG A 55 -13.85 -16.54 3.95
N PHE A 56 -14.12 -15.78 5.02
CA PHE A 56 -15.37 -15.87 5.77
C PHE A 56 -16.55 -15.24 5.02
N ILE A 57 -16.40 -14.01 4.52
CA ILE A 57 -17.49 -13.22 3.95
C ILE A 57 -18.18 -13.92 2.74
N PRO A 58 -17.45 -14.45 1.74
CA PRO A 58 -18.08 -15.07 0.57
C PRO A 58 -18.93 -16.31 0.88
N ASN A 59 -18.70 -16.93 2.05
CA ASN A 59 -19.41 -18.14 2.48
C ASN A 59 -20.67 -17.82 3.31
N LEU A 60 -20.96 -16.55 3.59
CA LEU A 60 -22.11 -16.15 4.39
C LEU A 60 -23.37 -15.95 3.53
N PRO A 61 -24.48 -16.64 3.82
CA PRO A 61 -25.73 -16.44 3.10
C PRO A 61 -26.36 -15.08 3.42
N ILE A 62 -26.83 -14.38 2.38
CA ILE A 62 -27.50 -13.07 2.46
C ILE A 62 -29.02 -13.28 2.54
N THR A 63 -29.48 -13.92 3.60
CA THR A 63 -30.89 -14.38 3.71
C THR A 63 -31.70 -13.69 4.80
N THR A 64 -31.04 -13.07 5.79
CA THR A 64 -31.72 -12.42 6.91
C THR A 64 -31.13 -11.04 7.18
N SER A 65 -31.90 -10.14 7.78
CA SER A 65 -31.39 -8.84 8.24
C SER A 65 -30.16 -8.99 9.14
N LYS A 66 -30.14 -10.00 10.03
CA LYS A 66 -28.98 -10.32 10.89
C LYS A 66 -27.75 -10.75 10.09
N SER A 67 -27.91 -11.57 9.06
CA SER A 67 -26.77 -12.01 8.24
C SER A 67 -26.26 -10.90 7.33
N ILE A 68 -27.13 -10.01 6.85
CA ILE A 68 -26.74 -8.77 6.15
C ILE A 68 -25.94 -7.87 7.10
N GLN A 69 -26.44 -7.61 8.32
CA GLN A 69 -25.75 -6.77 9.30
C GLN A 69 -24.37 -7.32 9.65
N LEU A 70 -24.25 -8.63 9.89
CA LEU A 70 -22.98 -9.29 10.17
C LEU A 70 -22.00 -9.13 9.00
N GLN A 71 -22.45 -9.35 7.77
CA GLN A 71 -21.62 -9.19 6.58
C GLN A 71 -21.17 -7.75 6.38
N ALA A 72 -22.07 -6.77 6.58
CA ALA A 72 -21.71 -5.36 6.51
C ALA A 72 -20.63 -5.00 7.52
N SER A 73 -20.76 -5.42 8.78
CA SER A 73 -19.73 -5.21 9.80
C SER A 73 -18.40 -5.90 9.46
N ALA A 74 -18.46 -7.11 8.91
CA ALA A 74 -17.27 -7.84 8.46
C ALA A 74 -16.57 -7.14 7.28
N ILE A 75 -17.33 -6.59 6.33
CA ILE A 75 -16.79 -5.82 5.20
C ILE A 75 -16.13 -4.52 5.69
N VAL A 76 -16.73 -3.82 6.66
CA VAL A 76 -16.11 -2.64 7.29
C VAL A 76 -14.74 -3.01 7.87
N GLN A 77 -14.64 -4.08 8.66
CA GLN A 77 -13.36 -4.53 9.20
C GLN A 77 -12.37 -4.98 8.11
N LEU A 78 -12.83 -5.68 7.08
CA LEU A 78 -11.98 -6.12 5.98
C LEU A 78 -11.37 -4.91 5.25
N THR A 79 -12.18 -3.90 4.98
CA THR A 79 -11.73 -2.69 4.28
C THR A 79 -10.79 -1.84 5.15
N GLU A 80 -11.10 -1.69 6.44
CA GLU A 80 -10.24 -1.00 7.40
C GLU A 80 -8.85 -1.66 7.51
N THR A 81 -8.82 -2.97 7.75
CA THR A 81 -7.56 -3.72 7.88
C THR A 81 -6.75 -3.73 6.58
N THR A 82 -7.41 -3.81 5.42
CA THR A 82 -6.75 -3.69 4.11
C THR A 82 -6.13 -2.30 3.93
N ASN A 83 -6.83 -1.24 4.32
CA ASN A 83 -6.31 0.13 4.23
C ASN A 83 -5.10 0.33 5.15
N GLN A 84 -5.14 -0.17 6.38
CA GLN A 84 -4.01 -0.09 7.32
C GLN A 84 -2.78 -0.85 6.80
N LEU A 85 -2.96 -2.09 6.33
CA LEU A 85 -1.88 -2.87 5.73
C LEU A 85 -1.26 -2.16 4.52
N THR A 86 -2.08 -1.57 3.67
CA THR A 86 -1.61 -0.83 2.49
C THR A 86 -0.75 0.36 2.90
N ARG A 87 -1.22 1.19 3.85
CA ARG A 87 -0.47 2.34 4.37
C ARG A 87 0.86 1.93 5.00
N ASN A 88 0.85 0.91 5.84
CA ASN A 88 2.04 0.40 6.51
C ASN A 88 3.05 -0.16 5.51
N THR A 89 2.57 -0.94 4.53
CA THR A 89 3.41 -1.49 3.46
C THR A 89 4.05 -0.38 2.62
N LEU A 90 3.27 0.63 2.22
CA LEU A 90 3.78 1.75 1.44
C LEU A 90 4.79 2.59 2.23
N THR A 91 4.57 2.80 3.52
CA THR A 91 5.51 3.52 4.40
C THR A 91 6.85 2.80 4.46
N ILE A 92 6.83 1.47 4.67
CA ILE A 92 8.05 0.65 4.64
C ILE A 92 8.72 0.73 3.27
N ALA A 93 7.96 0.56 2.19
CA ALA A 93 8.48 0.55 0.83
C ALA A 93 9.16 1.87 0.48
N ILE A 94 8.56 3.01 0.82
CA ILE A 94 9.14 4.35 0.62
C ILE A 94 10.45 4.49 1.41
N ASP A 95 10.45 4.19 2.71
CA ASP A 95 11.64 4.31 3.56
C ASP A 95 12.79 3.45 3.04
N ARG A 96 12.50 2.21 2.64
CA ARG A 96 13.50 1.29 2.09
C ARG A 96 13.97 1.71 0.71
N CYS A 97 13.07 2.11 -0.17
CA CYS A 97 13.44 2.63 -1.49
C CYS A 97 14.38 3.83 -1.36
N TYR A 98 14.06 4.78 -0.47
CA TYR A 98 14.89 5.95 -0.20
C TYR A 98 16.28 5.56 0.32
N LYS A 99 16.35 4.71 1.36
CA LYS A 99 17.62 4.27 1.94
C LYS A 99 18.49 3.51 0.95
N LEU A 100 17.90 2.65 0.13
CA LEU A 100 18.63 1.91 -0.90
C LEU A 100 19.14 2.84 -2.02
N THR A 101 18.36 3.85 -2.41
CA THR A 101 18.82 4.89 -3.35
C THR A 101 20.01 5.67 -2.79
N MET A 102 19.96 6.06 -1.52
CA MET A 102 21.08 6.73 -0.86
C MET A 102 22.33 5.84 -0.81
N ALA A 103 22.16 4.55 -0.47
CA ALA A 103 23.26 3.59 -0.45
C ALA A 103 23.87 3.37 -1.85
N LEU A 104 23.03 3.23 -2.88
CA LEU A 104 23.49 3.12 -4.27
C LEU A 104 24.31 4.37 -4.65
N SER A 105 23.80 5.56 -4.33
CA SER A 105 24.49 6.83 -4.63
C SER A 105 25.84 6.95 -3.91
N SER A 106 25.99 6.42 -2.70
CA SER A 106 27.26 6.44 -1.98
C SER A 106 28.25 5.38 -2.46
N SER A 107 27.76 4.26 -2.99
CA SER A 107 28.59 3.10 -3.37
C SER A 107 28.77 2.94 -4.89
N THR A 108 28.28 3.88 -5.70
CA THR A 108 28.30 3.76 -7.18
C THR A 108 29.69 3.55 -7.75
N ARG A 109 30.74 4.09 -7.11
CA ARG A 109 32.14 3.98 -7.57
C ARG A 109 32.75 2.59 -7.34
N GLU A 110 32.14 1.78 -6.47
CA GLU A 110 32.60 0.44 -6.11
C GLU A 110 31.86 -0.64 -6.91
N MET A 111 30.89 -0.26 -7.74
CA MET A 111 30.03 -1.14 -8.51
C MET A 111 30.34 -1.07 -9.99
N THR A 112 30.01 -2.14 -10.72
CA THR A 112 30.05 -2.10 -12.18
C THR A 112 28.96 -1.17 -12.72
N PRO A 113 29.15 -0.56 -13.90
CA PRO A 113 28.09 0.21 -14.56
C PRO A 113 26.81 -0.61 -14.81
N GLU A 114 26.96 -1.89 -15.13
CA GLU A 114 25.86 -2.82 -15.37
C GLU A 114 25.04 -3.06 -14.10
N ASP A 115 25.69 -3.37 -12.98
CA ASP A 115 25.02 -3.58 -11.70
C ASP A 115 24.35 -2.29 -11.21
N THR A 116 25.03 -1.15 -11.37
CA THR A 116 24.48 0.16 -11.02
C THR A 116 23.19 0.44 -11.79
N SER A 117 23.19 0.19 -13.10
CA SER A 117 22.03 0.37 -13.96
C SER A 117 20.87 -0.57 -13.60
N ALA A 118 21.17 -1.83 -13.29
CA ALA A 118 20.18 -2.81 -12.88
C ALA A 118 19.51 -2.41 -11.55
N ILE A 119 20.29 -2.02 -10.54
CA ILE A 119 19.76 -1.59 -9.24
C ILE A 119 18.95 -0.29 -9.39
N ALA A 120 19.47 0.69 -10.16
CA ALA A 120 18.75 1.94 -10.43
C ALA A 120 17.38 1.68 -11.06
N THR A 121 17.29 0.74 -12.01
CA THR A 121 16.02 0.35 -12.64
C THR A 121 15.03 -0.23 -11.63
N LEU A 122 15.49 -1.11 -10.72
CA LEU A 122 14.63 -1.66 -9.66
C LEU A 122 14.13 -0.56 -8.70
N LEU A 123 14.97 0.41 -8.36
CA LEU A 123 14.60 1.53 -7.50
C LEU A 123 13.61 2.49 -8.17
N ILE A 124 13.78 2.77 -9.46
CA ILE A 124 12.80 3.53 -10.25
C ILE A 124 11.46 2.81 -10.29
N GLN A 125 11.46 1.49 -10.52
CA GLN A 125 10.24 0.70 -10.51
C GLN A 125 9.56 0.70 -9.13
N CYS A 126 10.35 0.61 -8.05
CA CYS A 126 9.84 0.70 -6.69
C CYS A 126 9.15 2.05 -6.45
N ALA A 127 9.81 3.16 -6.78
CA ALA A 127 9.24 4.50 -6.66
C ALA A 127 7.97 4.67 -7.50
N SER A 128 7.96 4.14 -8.72
CA SER A 128 6.80 4.17 -9.63
C SER A 128 5.60 3.39 -9.08
N ASN A 129 5.84 2.18 -8.54
CA ASN A 129 4.79 1.36 -7.94
C ASN A 129 4.19 2.04 -6.71
N VAL A 130 5.03 2.61 -5.85
CA VAL A 130 4.59 3.40 -4.69
C VAL A 130 3.75 4.59 -5.14
N LEU A 131 4.24 5.37 -6.10
CA LEU A 131 3.54 6.55 -6.61
C LEU A 131 2.16 6.16 -7.13
N THR A 132 2.08 5.11 -7.94
CA THR A 132 0.82 4.61 -8.51
C THR A 132 -0.16 4.15 -7.43
N ALA A 133 0.33 3.43 -6.42
CA ALA A 133 -0.50 2.96 -5.31
C ALA A 133 -1.05 4.08 -4.43
N VAL A 134 -0.37 5.23 -4.37
CA VAL A 134 -0.80 6.42 -3.62
C VAL A 134 -1.67 7.33 -4.48
N SER A 135 -1.31 7.55 -5.75
CA SER A 135 -1.95 8.54 -6.61
C SER A 135 -3.37 8.16 -7.03
N GLY A 136 -3.66 6.88 -7.30
CA GLY A 136 -5.01 6.44 -7.66
C GLY A 136 -6.06 6.82 -6.60
N PRO A 137 -5.92 6.35 -5.35
CA PRO A 137 -6.84 6.71 -4.27
C PRO A 137 -6.92 8.22 -3.97
N LEU A 138 -5.81 8.95 -4.14
CA LEU A 138 -5.79 10.40 -3.94
C LEU A 138 -6.48 11.17 -5.08
N GLN A 139 -6.36 10.72 -6.32
CA GLN A 139 -7.05 11.32 -7.47
C GLN A 139 -8.56 11.16 -7.34
N GLU A 140 -9.03 9.97 -6.96
CA GLU A 140 -10.47 9.74 -6.69
C GLU A 140 -10.98 10.60 -5.53
N ARG A 141 -10.18 10.77 -4.47
CA ARG A 141 -10.52 11.66 -3.35
C ARG A 141 -10.49 13.14 -3.72
N MET A 142 -9.63 13.54 -4.63
CA MET A 142 -9.55 14.93 -5.09
C MET A 142 -10.85 15.34 -5.78
N MET A 143 -11.48 14.45 -6.55
CA MET A 143 -12.78 14.72 -7.16
C MET A 143 -13.89 14.90 -6.11
N VAL A 144 -13.90 14.09 -5.05
CA VAL A 144 -14.88 14.23 -3.96
C VAL A 144 -14.65 15.51 -3.17
N LEU A 145 -13.39 15.81 -2.82
CA LEU A 145 -13.04 17.04 -2.11
C LEU A 145 -13.34 18.30 -2.94
N ASP A 146 -13.14 18.27 -4.25
CA ASP A 146 -13.48 19.37 -5.16
C ASP A 146 -15.00 19.53 -5.25
N ALA A 147 -15.76 18.43 -5.36
CA ALA A 147 -17.22 18.46 -5.32
C ALA A 147 -17.76 18.99 -3.98
N ASP A 148 -17.17 18.59 -2.85
CA ASP A 148 -17.52 19.06 -1.52
C ASP A 148 -17.15 20.53 -1.34
N PHE A 149 -15.99 20.97 -1.84
CA PHE A 149 -15.57 22.37 -1.83
C PHE A 149 -16.50 23.25 -2.67
N VAL A 150 -16.84 22.82 -3.89
CA VAL A 150 -17.81 23.50 -4.75
C VAL A 150 -19.15 23.61 -4.04
N ARG A 151 -19.67 22.52 -3.47
CA ARG A 151 -20.94 22.52 -2.72
C ARG A 151 -20.91 23.44 -1.49
N ALA A 152 -19.79 23.47 -0.76
CA ALA A 152 -19.63 24.29 0.44
C ALA A 152 -19.45 25.78 0.14
N THR A 153 -19.00 26.13 -1.06
CA THR A 153 -18.74 27.52 -1.48
C THR A 153 -19.76 28.07 -2.47
N SER A 154 -20.56 27.22 -3.09
CA SER A 154 -21.72 27.61 -3.88
C SER A 154 -22.88 28.02 -2.96
N PHE A 155 -23.48 29.18 -3.24
CA PHE A 155 -24.75 29.54 -2.61
C PHE A 155 -25.83 28.55 -3.10
N PRO A 156 -26.58 27.89 -2.20
CA PRO A 156 -27.68 27.04 -2.60
C PRO A 156 -28.65 27.85 -3.47
N GLN A 157 -28.95 27.38 -4.68
CA GLN A 157 -29.98 28.01 -5.51
C GLN A 157 -31.37 27.79 -4.89
N ASP A 158 -31.54 26.70 -4.15
CA ASP A 158 -32.74 26.38 -3.38
C ASP A 158 -32.37 25.52 -2.16
N TYR A 159 -32.52 26.09 -0.96
CA TYR A 159 -32.00 25.52 0.30
C TYR A 159 -32.72 24.22 0.70
N ASP A 160 -33.98 24.06 0.27
CA ASP A 160 -34.84 22.93 0.66
C ASP A 160 -34.65 21.70 -0.23
N SER A 161 -34.16 21.83 -1.47
CA SER A 161 -34.01 20.70 -2.39
C SER A 161 -32.61 20.06 -2.35
N ASP A 162 -31.55 20.85 -2.20
CA ASP A 162 -30.17 20.34 -2.27
C ASP A 162 -29.74 19.47 -1.07
N LEU A 163 -30.37 19.63 0.10
CA LEU A 163 -30.07 18.85 1.30
C LEU A 163 -30.90 17.56 1.42
N GLU A 164 -32.12 17.54 0.90
CA GLU A 164 -33.09 16.43 1.06
C GLU A 164 -33.03 15.41 -0.10
N LEU A 165 -32.63 15.84 -1.31
CA LEU A 165 -32.58 14.97 -2.51
C LEU A 165 -31.68 13.72 -2.41
N PRO A 166 -30.53 13.74 -1.70
CA PRO A 166 -29.72 12.55 -1.50
C PRO A 166 -30.35 11.53 -0.54
N TRP A 167 -31.24 11.98 0.35
CA TRP A 167 -31.92 11.14 1.35
C TRP A 167 -33.32 10.72 0.94
N SER A 168 -33.93 11.41 -0.04
CA SER A 168 -35.26 11.09 -0.57
C SER A 168 -35.30 9.87 -1.50
N ASN A 169 -34.13 9.31 -1.86
CA ASN A 169 -34.01 8.14 -2.74
C ASN A 169 -33.47 6.89 -2.01
N LEU A 170 -33.53 6.88 -0.67
CA LEU A 170 -33.26 5.72 0.19
C LEU A 170 -34.56 5.08 0.68
#